data_AF-A0A7W6A100-F1
#
_entry.id   AF-A0A7W6A100-F1
#
_cell.length_a   1.000
_cell.length_b   1.000
_cell.length_c   1.000
_cell.angle_alpha   90.00
_cell.angle_beta   90.00
_cell.angle_gamma   90.00
#
_symmetry.space_group_name_H-M   'P 1'
#
loop_
_entity.id
_entity.type
_entity.pdbx_description
1 polymer ?
#
loop_
_entity_poly.entity_id
_entity_poly.type
_entity_poly.pdbx_seq_one_letter_code
_entity_poly.pdbx_strand_id
1 'polypeptide(L)'
;MLAVLSVEICKLNRSLALLLAGAAPALIAIFAFAMMMRSQRPSEWSMWIGSGTAIWAYFMMPMCVTALTALVAHMEHAPRSWDHLRALSVPRWTLYASKAVCVIGLVLIMSAAMLAMTIGAVVLGGLIKPETAAAGRLDLAGHAWTLAKVAAAAILMIAIQFWTAIRFASFVPGLVLGIGGAFFAVVATSAKQGVFMPWQMPVNILATEAWRVQTALTLGGGLGLVVLAAAVIHLARREG
;
A
#
# COMPACT_ATOMS: atom_id res chain seq x y z
N MET A 1 16.17 -15.65 9.92
CA MET A 1 15.20 -14.67 9.37
C MET A 1 14.93 -13.50 10.29
N LEU A 2 14.58 -13.71 11.57
CA LEU A 2 14.23 -12.62 12.49
C LEU A 2 15.32 -11.54 12.63
N ALA A 3 16.59 -11.94 12.71
CA ALA A 3 17.71 -10.99 12.74
C ALA A 3 17.85 -10.15 11.46
N VAL A 4 17.55 -10.73 10.29
CA VAL A 4 17.58 -9.98 9.02
C VAL A 4 16.42 -8.99 8.98
N LEU A 5 15.24 -9.40 9.45
CA LEU A 5 14.06 -8.55 9.51
C LEU A 5 14.26 -7.36 10.45
N SER A 6 14.87 -7.54 11.62
CA SER A 6 15.13 -6.44 12.55
C SER A 6 16.09 -5.40 11.97
N VAL A 7 17.11 -5.84 11.21
CA VAL A 7 18.01 -4.95 10.48
C VAL A 7 17.26 -4.14 9.43
N GLU A 8 16.38 -4.77 8.66
CA GLU A 8 15.56 -4.06 7.66
C GLU A 8 14.62 -3.03 8.29
N ILE A 9 14.00 -3.35 9.44
CA ILE A 9 13.18 -2.39 10.19
C ILE A 9 14.03 -1.20 10.65
N CYS A 10 15.24 -1.45 11.14
CA CYS A 10 16.16 -0.37 11.55
C CYS A 10 16.53 0.55 10.37
N LYS A 11 16.77 -0.03 9.17
CA LYS A 11 17.00 0.76 7.95
C LYS A 11 15.81 1.63 7.59
N LEU A 12 14.59 1.07 7.64
CA LEU A 12 13.37 1.82 7.36
C LEU A 12 13.18 2.99 8.34
N ASN A 13 13.48 2.78 9.63
CA ASN A 13 13.40 3.84 10.64
C ASN A 13 14.37 5.00 10.40
N ARG A 14 15.51 4.73 9.78
CA ARG A 14 16.52 5.74 9.42
C ARG A 14 16.32 6.31 8.01
N SER A 15 15.25 5.93 7.33
CA SER A 15 14.92 6.37 5.97
C SER A 15 13.71 7.30 5.96
N LEU A 16 13.39 7.86 4.79
CA LEU A 16 12.15 8.62 4.57
C LEU A 16 10.88 7.75 4.61
N ALA A 17 10.99 6.43 4.79
CA ALA A 17 9.84 5.53 4.85
C ALA A 17 8.92 5.83 6.04
N LEU A 18 9.44 6.22 7.21
CA LEU A 18 8.60 6.64 8.34
C LEU A 18 7.84 7.93 8.06
N LEU A 19 8.51 8.89 7.41
CA LEU A 19 7.86 10.14 7.00
C LEU A 19 6.71 9.84 6.03
N LEU A 20 6.95 8.99 5.02
CA LEU A 20 5.92 8.54 4.09
C LEU A 20 4.78 7.81 4.82
N ALA A 21 5.12 6.94 5.78
CA ALA A 21 4.16 6.15 6.55
C ALA A 21 3.19 7.00 7.38
N GLY A 22 3.65 8.15 7.89
CA GLY A 22 2.79 9.13 8.56
C GLY A 22 2.08 10.08 7.60
N ALA A 23 2.81 10.61 6.61
CA ALA A 23 2.33 11.68 5.74
C ALA A 23 1.16 11.23 4.85
N ALA A 24 1.22 10.06 4.24
CA ALA A 24 0.17 9.63 3.30
C ALA A 24 -1.20 9.39 3.99
N PRO A 25 -1.28 8.66 5.13
CA PRO A 25 -2.49 8.61 5.95
C PRO A 25 -2.97 9.99 6.44
N ALA A 26 -2.03 10.84 6.88
CA ALA A 26 -2.37 12.18 7.39
C ALA A 26 -2.99 13.07 6.31
N LEU A 27 -2.52 13.01 5.07
CA LEU A 27 -3.10 13.77 3.96
C LEU A 27 -4.57 13.41 3.72
N ILE A 28 -4.92 12.12 3.79
CA ILE A 28 -6.32 11.68 3.67
C ILE A 28 -7.14 12.20 4.85
N ALA A 29 -6.61 12.14 6.07
CA ALA A 29 -7.29 12.65 7.25
C ALA A 29 -7.51 14.17 7.20
N ILE A 30 -6.51 14.94 6.76
CA ILE A 30 -6.62 16.38 6.52
C ILE A 30 -7.69 16.67 5.48
N PHE A 31 -7.73 15.89 4.39
CA PHE A 31 -8.74 16.03 3.36
C PHE A 31 -10.15 15.75 3.90
N ALA A 32 -10.32 14.68 4.69
CA ALA A 32 -11.59 14.34 5.33
C ALA A 32 -12.06 15.45 6.30
N PHE A 33 -11.15 15.97 7.13
CA PHE A 33 -11.42 17.09 8.03
C PHE A 33 -11.86 18.35 7.26
N ALA A 34 -11.10 18.73 6.23
CA ALA A 34 -11.42 19.90 5.41
C ALA A 34 -12.77 19.75 4.69
N MET A 35 -13.07 18.55 4.20
CA MET A 35 -14.35 18.25 3.57
C MET A 35 -15.51 18.33 4.57
N MET A 36 -15.31 17.87 5.80
CA MET A 36 -16.31 17.95 6.87
C MET A 36 -16.59 19.40 7.28
N MET A 37 -15.56 20.23 7.42
CA MET A 37 -15.73 21.66 7.72
C MET A 37 -16.57 22.39 6.66
N ARG A 38 -16.51 21.91 5.41
CA ARG A 38 -17.31 22.42 4.29
C ARG A 38 -18.69 21.78 4.18
N SER A 39 -18.95 20.67 4.88
CA SER A 39 -20.25 20.02 4.85
C SER A 39 -21.31 20.90 5.49
N GLN A 40 -22.54 20.82 4.99
CA GLN A 40 -23.71 21.52 5.53
C GLN A 40 -24.72 20.56 6.18
N ARG A 41 -24.48 19.25 6.07
CA ARG A 41 -25.37 18.22 6.62
C ARG A 41 -24.55 17.11 7.26
N PRO A 42 -25.10 16.47 8.32
CA PRO A 42 -24.55 15.23 8.84
C PRO A 42 -24.45 14.19 7.73
N SER A 43 -23.34 13.46 7.71
CA SER A 43 -23.14 12.31 6.82
C SER A 43 -22.82 11.08 7.68
N GLU A 44 -23.11 9.90 7.17
CA GLU A 44 -22.84 8.67 7.92
C GLU A 44 -21.35 8.39 8.06
N TRP A 45 -20.96 7.68 9.13
CA TRP A 45 -19.60 7.15 9.30
C TRP A 45 -19.11 6.35 8.07
N SER A 46 -20.02 5.58 7.47
CA SER A 46 -19.78 4.76 6.28
C SER A 46 -19.29 5.61 5.10
N MET A 47 -19.84 6.81 4.92
CA MET A 47 -19.48 7.73 3.84
C MET A 47 -18.09 8.33 4.05
N TRP A 48 -17.77 8.77 5.27
CA TRP A 48 -16.46 9.35 5.58
C TRP A 48 -15.34 8.34 5.44
N ILE A 49 -15.48 7.18 6.09
CA ILE A 49 -14.47 6.13 6.06
C ILE A 49 -14.41 5.47 4.68
N GLY A 50 -15.57 5.28 4.02
CA GLY A 50 -15.65 4.76 2.66
C GLY A 50 -14.93 5.64 1.66
N SER A 51 -15.13 6.96 1.71
CA SER A 51 -14.43 7.92 0.85
C SER A 51 -12.93 7.90 1.09
N GLY A 52 -12.50 7.90 2.36
CA GLY A 52 -11.09 7.74 2.70
C GLY A 52 -10.51 6.43 2.16
N THR A 53 -11.23 5.32 2.32
CA THR A 53 -10.81 3.99 1.86
C THR A 53 -10.69 3.95 0.34
N ALA A 54 -11.59 4.62 -0.39
CA ALA A 54 -11.51 4.76 -1.84
C ALA A 54 -10.27 5.56 -2.26
N ILE A 55 -10.01 6.72 -1.65
CA ILE A 55 -8.80 7.52 -1.92
C ILE A 55 -7.53 6.71 -1.62
N TRP A 56 -7.54 5.96 -0.51
CA TRP A 56 -6.45 5.07 -0.13
C TRP A 56 -6.22 3.98 -1.17
N ALA A 57 -7.24 3.19 -1.49
CA ALA A 57 -7.13 2.04 -2.40
C ALA A 57 -6.81 2.45 -3.84
N TYR A 58 -7.40 3.55 -4.32
CA TYR A 58 -7.28 3.99 -5.71
C TYR A 58 -5.98 4.72 -6.01
N PHE A 59 -5.54 5.59 -5.09
CA PHE A 59 -4.49 6.57 -5.39
C PHE A 59 -3.32 6.49 -4.41
N MET A 60 -3.58 6.66 -3.11
CA MET A 60 -2.50 6.77 -2.13
C MET A 60 -1.72 5.46 -1.95
N MET A 61 -2.39 4.31 -1.91
CA MET A 61 -1.71 3.02 -1.76
C MET A 61 -0.78 2.71 -2.94
N PRO A 62 -1.19 2.77 -4.22
CA PRO A 62 -0.28 2.56 -5.34
C PRO A 62 0.93 3.51 -5.35
N MET A 63 0.73 4.78 -5.01
CA MET A 63 1.81 5.77 -4.92
C MET A 63 2.78 5.43 -3.77
N CYS A 64 2.25 5.07 -2.60
CA CYS A 64 3.05 4.66 -1.45
C CYS A 64 3.83 3.38 -1.74
N VAL A 65 3.22 2.37 -2.36
CA VAL A 65 3.90 1.13 -2.74
C VAL A 65 5.06 1.44 -3.69
N THR A 66 4.84 2.27 -4.71
CA THR A 66 5.87 2.70 -5.65
C THR A 66 7.05 3.37 -4.93
N ALA A 67 6.76 4.36 -4.09
CA ALA A 67 7.78 5.07 -3.32
C ALA A 67 8.51 4.16 -2.33
N LEU A 68 7.80 3.28 -1.62
CA LEU A 68 8.37 2.35 -0.65
C LEU A 68 9.30 1.34 -1.33
N THR A 69 8.89 0.73 -2.43
CA THR A 69 9.75 -0.21 -3.15
C THR A 69 10.97 0.48 -3.75
N ALA A 70 10.82 1.73 -4.22
CA ALA A 70 11.94 2.53 -4.70
C ALA A 70 12.91 2.90 -3.58
N LEU A 71 12.42 3.33 -2.40
CA LEU A 71 13.25 3.61 -1.22
C LEU A 71 13.99 2.35 -0.76
N VAL A 72 13.29 1.21 -0.66
CA VAL A 72 13.90 -0.06 -0.26
C VAL A 72 15.01 -0.49 -1.21
N ALA A 73 14.80 -0.33 -2.52
CA ALA A 73 15.84 -0.60 -3.50
C ALA A 73 17.00 0.42 -3.41
N HIS A 74 16.68 1.70 -3.27
CA HIS A 74 17.66 2.78 -3.22
C HIS A 74 18.62 2.65 -2.04
N MET A 75 18.13 2.23 -0.86
CA MET A 75 18.96 1.95 0.33
C MET A 75 20.05 0.92 0.05
N GLU A 76 19.86 0.04 -0.93
CA GLU A 76 20.84 -0.99 -1.27
C GLU A 76 21.69 -0.59 -2.49
N HIS A 77 21.09 0.04 -3.50
CA HIS A 77 21.79 0.41 -4.73
C HIS A 77 22.72 1.62 -4.57
N ALA A 78 22.32 2.66 -3.82
CA ALA A 78 23.14 3.87 -3.67
C ALA A 78 24.49 3.62 -2.98
N PRO A 79 24.53 2.94 -1.81
CA PRO A 79 25.79 2.62 -1.15
C PRO A 79 26.46 1.35 -1.69
N ARG A 80 25.96 0.73 -2.78
CA ARG A 80 26.41 -0.59 -3.28
C ARG A 80 26.43 -1.67 -2.19
N SER A 81 25.47 -1.64 -1.26
CA SER A 81 25.42 -2.55 -0.12
C SER A 81 25.14 -4.01 -0.50
N TRP A 82 24.67 -4.26 -1.72
CA TRP A 82 24.45 -5.60 -2.24
C TRP A 82 25.71 -6.48 -2.23
N ASP A 83 26.89 -5.91 -2.44
CA ASP A 83 28.15 -6.67 -2.46
C ASP A 83 28.44 -7.25 -1.07
N HIS A 84 28.29 -6.41 -0.04
CA HIS A 84 28.47 -6.84 1.35
C HIS A 84 27.38 -7.82 1.79
N LEU A 85 26.11 -7.53 1.48
CA LEU A 85 24.98 -8.38 1.85
C LEU A 85 25.08 -9.78 1.23
N ARG A 86 25.59 -9.90 0.00
CA ARG A 86 25.74 -11.18 -0.69
C ARG A 86 26.95 -12.00 -0.23
N ALA A 87 27.91 -11.36 0.44
CA ALA A 87 29.05 -12.03 1.06
C ALA A 87 28.70 -12.65 2.42
N LEU A 88 27.58 -12.26 3.04
CA LEU A 88 27.12 -12.85 4.30
C LEU A 88 26.73 -14.32 4.09
N SER A 89 27.05 -15.17 5.08
CA SER A 89 26.71 -16.61 5.12
C SER A 89 25.23 -16.86 5.46
N VAL A 90 24.33 -15.99 5.01
CA VAL A 90 22.88 -16.14 5.19
C VAL A 90 22.23 -16.58 3.87
N PRO A 91 21.16 -17.38 3.92
CA PRO A 91 20.46 -17.77 2.70
C PRO A 91 19.92 -16.53 1.98
N ARG A 92 20.32 -16.34 0.71
CA ARG A 92 20.05 -15.11 -0.06
C ARG A 92 18.56 -14.75 -0.15
N TRP A 93 17.68 -15.76 -0.23
CA TRP A 93 16.23 -15.54 -0.26
C TRP A 93 15.74 -14.79 0.98
N THR A 94 16.41 -14.94 2.13
CA THR A 94 16.01 -14.28 3.37
C THR A 94 16.21 -12.77 3.32
N LEU A 95 17.19 -12.28 2.55
CA LEU A 95 17.46 -10.86 2.34
C LEU A 95 16.36 -10.18 1.51
N TYR A 96 15.83 -10.88 0.52
CA TYR A 96 14.75 -10.39 -0.34
C TYR A 96 13.39 -10.54 0.34
N ALA A 97 13.15 -11.68 0.99
CA ALA A 97 11.89 -11.94 1.70
C ALA A 97 11.68 -10.98 2.87
N SER A 98 12.72 -10.66 3.66
CA SER A 98 12.60 -9.69 4.75
C SER A 98 12.17 -8.31 4.25
N LYS A 99 12.73 -7.83 3.14
CA LYS A 99 12.35 -6.57 2.49
C LYS A 99 10.90 -6.59 2.01
N ALA A 100 10.48 -7.66 1.34
CA ALA A 100 9.10 -7.82 0.90
C ALA A 100 8.12 -7.80 2.09
N VAL A 101 8.45 -8.51 3.17
CA VAL A 101 7.67 -8.50 4.43
C VAL A 101 7.62 -7.10 5.04
N CYS A 102 8.73 -6.37 5.06
CA CYS A 102 8.76 -4.99 5.53
C CYS A 102 7.87 -4.06 4.69
N VAL A 103 7.89 -4.17 3.35
CA VAL A 103 7.02 -3.38 2.46
C VAL A 103 5.54 -3.70 2.75
N ILE A 104 5.16 -4.98 2.79
CA ILE A 104 3.78 -5.39 3.08
C ILE A 104 3.35 -4.93 4.48
N GLY A 105 4.20 -5.14 5.48
CA GLY A 105 3.95 -4.73 6.87
C GLY A 105 3.73 -3.22 6.97
N LEU A 106 4.52 -2.42 6.26
CA LEU A 106 4.36 -0.97 6.27
C LEU A 106 3.08 -0.54 5.55
N VAL A 107 2.69 -1.17 4.44
CA VAL A 107 1.40 -0.92 3.77
C VAL A 107 0.23 -1.23 4.70
N LEU A 108 0.31 -2.31 5.48
CA LEU A 108 -0.71 -2.66 6.48
C LEU A 108 -0.77 -1.63 7.61
N ILE A 109 0.38 -1.21 8.14
CA ILE A 109 0.47 -0.16 9.17
C ILE A 109 -0.12 1.16 8.64
N MET A 110 0.22 1.57 7.42
CA MET A 110 -0.32 2.77 6.80
C MET A 110 -1.83 2.67 6.57
N SER A 111 -2.33 1.49 6.20
CA SER A 111 -3.78 1.25 6.03
C SER A 111 -4.53 1.38 7.37
N ALA A 112 -3.96 0.85 8.46
CA ALA A 112 -4.51 1.01 9.80
C ALA A 112 -4.42 2.46 10.30
N ALA A 113 -3.29 3.13 10.06
CA ALA A 113 -3.10 4.53 10.39
C ALA A 113 -4.09 5.43 9.63
N MET A 114 -4.33 5.14 8.35
CA MET A 114 -5.30 5.85 7.54
C MET A 114 -6.71 5.76 8.13
N LEU A 115 -7.14 4.57 8.57
CA LEU A 115 -8.42 4.40 9.25
C LEU A 115 -8.48 5.19 10.56
N ALA A 116 -7.47 5.03 11.42
CA ALA A 116 -7.41 5.69 12.72
C ALA A 116 -7.38 7.23 12.60
N MET A 117 -6.56 7.76 11.70
CA MET A 117 -6.45 9.21 11.48
C MET A 117 -7.71 9.78 10.83
N THR A 118 -8.37 9.04 9.93
CA THR A 118 -9.65 9.47 9.35
C THR A 118 -10.74 9.54 10.41
N ILE A 119 -10.83 8.54 11.30
CA ILE A 119 -11.74 8.58 12.44
C ILE A 119 -11.42 9.79 13.33
N GLY A 120 -10.15 9.99 13.67
CA GLY A 120 -9.71 11.14 14.48
C GLY A 120 -10.08 12.49 13.84
N ALA A 121 -9.89 12.63 12.53
CA ALA A 121 -10.27 13.82 11.78
C ALA A 121 -11.78 14.08 11.81
N VAL A 122 -12.60 13.04 11.61
CA VAL A 122 -14.06 13.17 11.63
C VAL A 122 -14.57 13.48 13.04
N VAL A 123 -14.02 12.85 14.07
CA VAL A 123 -14.35 13.17 15.47
C VAL A 123 -14.01 14.63 15.77
N LEU A 124 -12.79 15.06 15.43
CA LEU A 124 -12.34 16.44 15.66
C LEU A 124 -13.22 17.46 14.91
N GLY A 125 -13.56 17.18 13.65
CA GLY A 125 -14.48 18.00 12.87
C GLY A 125 -15.87 18.08 13.51
N GLY A 126 -16.36 16.98 14.07
CA GLY A 126 -17.66 16.93 14.75
C GLY A 126 -17.67 17.69 16.07
N LEU A 127 -16.53 17.75 16.78
CA LEU A 127 -16.40 18.59 17.98
C LEU A 127 -16.40 20.08 17.65
N ILE A 128 -15.81 20.48 16.51
CA ILE A 128 -15.76 21.87 16.08
C ILE A 128 -17.09 22.32 15.47
N LYS A 129 -17.74 21.44 14.69
CA LYS A 129 -19.00 21.72 13.99
C LYS A 129 -20.04 20.63 14.29
N PRO A 130 -20.69 20.68 15.47
CA PRO A 130 -21.61 19.62 15.94
C PRO A 130 -22.79 19.37 15.01
N GLU A 131 -23.29 20.39 14.32
CA GLU A 131 -24.38 20.28 13.34
C GLU A 131 -24.05 19.41 12.11
N THR A 132 -22.76 19.10 11.90
CA THR A 132 -22.29 18.23 10.81
C THR A 132 -21.67 16.93 11.31
N ALA A 133 -21.72 16.69 12.63
CA ALA A 133 -21.13 15.52 13.25
C ALA A 133 -21.61 14.23 12.56
N ALA A 134 -20.69 13.27 12.42
CA ALA A 134 -20.98 12.02 11.73
C ALA A 134 -22.12 11.26 12.43
N ALA A 135 -23.09 10.81 11.64
CA ALA A 135 -24.27 10.10 12.11
C ALA A 135 -24.13 8.58 11.95
N GLY A 136 -24.99 7.82 12.64
CA GLY A 136 -25.03 6.37 12.57
C GLY A 136 -23.98 5.66 13.44
N ARG A 137 -23.91 4.34 13.33
CA ARG A 137 -22.96 3.51 14.09
C ARG A 137 -21.65 3.36 13.33
N LEU A 138 -20.53 3.58 14.03
CA LEU A 138 -19.21 3.25 13.51
C LEU A 138 -19.02 1.72 13.51
N ASP A 139 -19.04 1.09 12.33
CA ASP A 139 -18.64 -0.30 12.16
C ASP A 139 -17.13 -0.42 11.93
N LEU A 140 -16.37 -0.28 13.02
CA LEU A 140 -14.91 -0.34 12.97
C LEU A 140 -14.41 -1.68 12.42
N ALA A 141 -15.06 -2.78 12.79
CA ALA A 141 -14.67 -4.12 12.36
C ALA A 141 -14.90 -4.31 10.85
N GLY A 142 -16.04 -3.89 10.32
CA GLY A 142 -16.34 -3.95 8.88
C GLY A 142 -15.36 -3.13 8.05
N HIS A 143 -15.01 -1.92 8.51
CA HIS A 143 -14.03 -1.08 7.82
C HIS A 143 -12.61 -1.66 7.90
N ALA A 144 -12.18 -2.16 9.05
CA ALA A 144 -10.88 -2.83 9.20
C ALA A 144 -10.78 -4.07 8.29
N TRP A 145 -11.85 -4.86 8.21
CA TRP A 145 -11.90 -6.03 7.33
C TRP A 145 -11.85 -5.65 5.84
N THR A 146 -12.53 -4.57 5.47
CA THR A 146 -12.47 -4.04 4.11
C THR A 146 -11.05 -3.59 3.75
N LEU A 147 -10.38 -2.86 4.63
CA LEU A 147 -8.97 -2.45 4.44
C LEU A 147 -8.02 -3.65 4.36
N ALA A 148 -8.25 -4.70 5.15
CA ALA A 148 -7.46 -5.93 5.07
C ALA A 148 -7.61 -6.59 3.69
N LYS A 149 -8.82 -6.63 3.12
CA LYS A 149 -9.06 -7.12 1.74
C LYS A 149 -8.39 -6.23 0.70
N VAL A 150 -8.45 -4.91 0.85
CA VAL A 150 -7.77 -3.95 -0.04
C VAL A 150 -6.25 -4.23 -0.04
N ALA A 151 -5.64 -4.39 1.13
CA ALA A 151 -4.22 -4.70 1.25
C ALA A 151 -3.89 -6.09 0.66
N ALA A 152 -4.75 -7.10 0.87
CA ALA A 152 -4.58 -8.43 0.28
C ALA A 152 -4.65 -8.38 -1.25
N ALA A 153 -5.59 -7.63 -1.82
CA ALA A 153 -5.70 -7.46 -3.27
C ALA A 153 -4.53 -6.67 -3.89
N ALA A 154 -3.76 -5.94 -3.08
CA ALA A 154 -2.59 -5.19 -3.53
C ALA A 154 -1.33 -6.05 -3.69
N ILE A 155 -1.31 -7.30 -3.23
CA ILE A 155 -0.08 -8.12 -3.16
C ILE A 155 0.55 -8.30 -4.55
N LEU A 156 -0.24 -8.50 -5.60
CA LEU A 156 0.28 -8.63 -6.97
C LEU A 156 0.97 -7.35 -7.45
N MET A 157 0.37 -6.18 -7.19
CA MET A 157 0.97 -4.89 -7.49
C MET A 157 2.28 -4.70 -6.69
N ILE A 158 2.28 -5.04 -5.39
CA ILE A 158 3.47 -4.99 -4.53
C ILE A 158 4.56 -5.90 -5.10
N ALA A 159 4.23 -7.12 -5.52
CA ALA A 159 5.17 -8.10 -6.06
C ALA A 159 5.85 -7.59 -7.34
N ILE A 160 5.07 -7.05 -8.27
CA ILE A 160 5.57 -6.48 -9.54
C ILE A 160 6.49 -5.28 -9.27
N GLN A 161 6.08 -4.39 -8.37
CA GLN A 161 6.85 -3.20 -8.02
C GLN A 161 8.13 -3.55 -7.29
N PHE A 162 8.06 -4.45 -6.32
CA PHE A 162 9.19 -4.92 -5.55
C PHE A 162 10.23 -5.60 -6.44
N TRP A 163 9.80 -6.52 -7.30
CA TRP A 163 10.69 -7.22 -8.21
C TRP A 163 11.40 -6.23 -9.15
N THR A 164 10.65 -5.33 -9.77
CA THR A 164 11.21 -4.34 -10.71
C THR A 164 12.19 -3.42 -10.01
N ALA A 165 11.85 -2.88 -8.83
CA ALA A 165 12.72 -1.97 -8.10
C ALA A 165 14.07 -2.59 -7.72
N ILE A 166 14.09 -3.86 -7.34
CA ILE A 166 15.31 -4.58 -6.90
C ILE A 166 16.10 -5.19 -8.07
N ARG A 167 15.43 -5.51 -9.18
CA ARG A 167 16.02 -6.24 -10.31
C ARG A 167 17.07 -5.45 -11.07
N PHE A 168 16.97 -4.13 -11.09
CA PHE A 168 17.88 -3.24 -11.82
C PHE A 168 18.85 -2.56 -10.86
N ALA A 169 20.04 -2.18 -11.34
CA ALA A 169 21.03 -1.46 -10.51
C ALA A 169 20.60 -0.04 -10.12
N SER A 170 19.47 0.43 -10.67
CA SER A 170 18.84 1.71 -10.38
C SER A 170 17.38 1.46 -9.99
N PHE A 171 16.87 2.27 -9.05
CA PHE A 171 15.45 2.22 -8.65
C PHE A 171 14.51 2.85 -9.70
N VAL A 172 15.06 3.55 -10.70
CA VAL A 172 14.30 4.31 -11.72
C VAL A 172 13.30 3.44 -12.50
N PRO A 173 13.62 2.21 -12.97
CA PRO A 173 12.65 1.38 -13.68
C PRO A 173 11.43 1.04 -12.83
N GLY A 174 11.61 0.78 -11.53
CA GLY A 174 10.50 0.55 -10.61
C GLY A 174 9.64 1.79 -10.41
N LEU A 175 10.26 2.97 -10.34
CA LEU A 175 9.54 4.25 -10.26
C LEU A 175 8.70 4.50 -11.53
N VAL A 176 9.28 4.34 -12.72
CA VAL A 176 8.58 4.54 -14.00
C VAL A 176 7.42 3.55 -14.13
N LEU A 177 7.63 2.28 -13.78
CA LEU A 177 6.57 1.27 -13.80
C LEU A 177 5.42 1.63 -12.85
N GLY A 178 5.74 2.16 -11.67
CA GLY A 178 4.74 2.60 -10.70
C GLY A 178 3.91 3.78 -11.16
N ILE A 179 4.58 4.82 -11.65
CA ILE A 179 3.92 6.02 -12.18
C ILE A 179 3.05 5.65 -13.39
N GLY A 180 3.61 4.89 -14.34
CA GLY A 180 2.88 4.40 -15.50
C GLY A 180 1.69 3.54 -15.09
N GLY A 181 1.89 2.60 -14.18
CA GLY A 181 0.84 1.74 -13.65
C GLY A 181 -0.29 2.54 -13.00
N ALA A 182 0.02 3.52 -12.15
CA ALA A 182 -0.99 4.38 -11.54
C ALA A 182 -1.74 5.23 -12.59
N PHE A 183 -1.03 5.78 -13.58
CA PHE A 183 -1.63 6.56 -14.65
C PHE A 183 -2.60 5.71 -15.50
N PHE A 184 -2.17 4.53 -15.94
CA PHE A 184 -3.02 3.62 -16.70
C PHE A 184 -4.17 3.04 -15.87
N ALA A 185 -4.01 2.96 -14.54
CA ALA A 185 -5.09 2.55 -13.63
C ALA A 185 -6.29 3.49 -13.76
N VAL A 186 -6.05 4.80 -13.89
CA VAL A 186 -7.11 5.80 -14.10
C VAL A 186 -7.93 5.48 -15.35
N VAL A 187 -7.25 5.19 -16.46
CA VAL A 187 -7.89 4.82 -17.73
C VAL A 187 -8.62 3.48 -17.61
N ALA A 188 -8.02 2.52 -16.92
CA ALA A 188 -8.55 1.17 -16.75
C ALA A 188 -9.86 1.13 -15.93
N THR A 189 -10.10 2.11 -15.06
CA THR A 189 -11.32 2.21 -14.24
C THR A 189 -12.60 2.14 -15.08
N SER A 190 -12.61 2.76 -16.26
CA SER A 190 -13.76 2.80 -17.16
C SER A 190 -13.89 1.55 -18.05
N ALA A 191 -12.86 0.69 -18.09
CA ALA A 191 -12.84 -0.50 -18.91
C ALA A 191 -13.33 -1.73 -18.14
N LYS A 192 -14.13 -2.60 -18.78
CA LYS A 192 -14.54 -3.89 -18.18
C LYS A 192 -13.33 -4.74 -17.79
N GLN A 193 -12.27 -4.68 -18.58
CA GLN A 193 -11.03 -5.42 -18.39
C GLN A 193 -10.12 -4.81 -17.31
N GLY A 194 -10.42 -3.61 -16.80
CA GLY A 194 -9.61 -2.95 -15.78
C GLY A 194 -9.47 -3.74 -14.47
N VAL A 195 -10.40 -4.65 -14.20
CA VAL A 195 -10.36 -5.57 -13.05
C VAL A 195 -9.13 -6.47 -13.03
N PHE A 196 -8.53 -6.75 -14.19
CA PHE A 196 -7.34 -7.60 -14.32
C PHE A 196 -6.03 -6.82 -14.13
N MET A 197 -6.09 -5.49 -14.04
CA MET A 197 -4.91 -4.66 -13.86
C MET A 197 -4.47 -4.62 -12.39
N PRO A 198 -3.22 -4.97 -12.05
CA PRO A 198 -2.77 -5.05 -10.65
C PRO A 198 -2.98 -3.77 -9.84
N TRP A 199 -2.77 -2.60 -10.46
CA TRP A 199 -2.96 -1.29 -9.81
C TRP A 199 -4.43 -0.95 -9.52
N GLN A 200 -5.37 -1.62 -10.18
CA GLN A 200 -6.82 -1.45 -9.94
C GLN A 200 -7.38 -2.51 -8.97
N MET A 201 -6.65 -3.59 -8.70
CA MET A 201 -7.15 -4.66 -7.82
C MET A 201 -7.52 -4.16 -6.40
N PRO A 202 -6.75 -3.27 -5.74
CA PRO A 202 -7.11 -2.77 -4.41
C PRO A 202 -8.46 -2.05 -4.39
N VAL A 203 -8.72 -1.17 -5.37
CA VAL A 203 -9.97 -0.40 -5.43
C VAL A 203 -11.17 -1.26 -5.82
N ASN A 204 -10.97 -2.33 -6.60
CA ASN A 204 -12.05 -3.25 -6.99
C ASN A 204 -12.66 -4.01 -5.80
N ILE A 205 -12.05 -4.00 -4.62
CA ILE A 205 -12.66 -4.48 -3.37
C ILE A 205 -13.91 -3.66 -2.98
N LEU A 206 -13.96 -2.41 -3.40
CA LEU A 206 -15.07 -1.49 -3.15
C LEU A 206 -16.16 -1.58 -4.24
N ALA A 207 -16.00 -2.46 -5.23
CA ALA A 207 -16.99 -2.64 -6.27
C ALA A 207 -18.28 -3.29 -5.72
N THR A 208 -19.42 -2.90 -6.28
CA THR A 208 -20.73 -3.51 -5.96
C THR A 208 -20.85 -4.93 -6.53
N GLU A 209 -20.14 -5.23 -7.60
CA GLU A 209 -20.18 -6.51 -8.30
C GLU A 209 -19.28 -7.56 -7.60
N ALA A 210 -19.89 -8.62 -7.06
CA ALA A 210 -19.17 -9.66 -6.31
C ALA A 210 -18.06 -10.35 -7.13
N TRP A 211 -18.25 -10.54 -8.43
CA TRP A 211 -17.25 -11.16 -9.29
C TRP A 211 -15.97 -10.31 -9.40
N ARG A 212 -16.08 -8.97 -9.31
CA ARG A 212 -14.89 -8.07 -9.32
C ARG A 212 -14.10 -8.20 -8.04
N VAL A 213 -14.79 -8.23 -6.90
CA VAL A 213 -14.17 -8.41 -5.58
C VAL A 213 -13.46 -9.76 -5.52
N GLN A 214 -14.11 -10.83 -5.98
CA GLN A 214 -13.50 -12.17 -6.05
C GLN A 214 -12.27 -12.17 -6.96
N THR A 215 -12.38 -11.62 -8.17
CA THR A 215 -11.26 -11.52 -9.12
C THR A 215 -10.07 -10.78 -8.51
N ALA A 216 -10.32 -9.65 -7.83
CA ALA A 216 -9.28 -8.88 -7.16
C ALA A 216 -8.60 -9.66 -6.04
N LEU A 217 -9.32 -10.45 -5.25
CA LEU A 217 -8.74 -11.27 -4.19
C LEU A 217 -7.98 -12.49 -4.74
N THR A 218 -8.51 -13.15 -5.77
CA THR A 218 -7.88 -14.34 -6.35
C THR A 218 -6.62 -13.98 -7.12
N LEU A 219 -6.67 -12.94 -7.96
CA LEU A 219 -5.52 -12.51 -8.75
C LEU A 219 -4.59 -11.60 -7.94
N GLY A 220 -5.15 -10.60 -7.26
CA GLY A 220 -4.37 -9.63 -6.49
C GLY A 220 -3.71 -10.25 -5.27
N GLY A 221 -4.46 -11.04 -4.51
CA GLY A 221 -3.96 -11.75 -3.34
C GLY A 221 -3.33 -13.09 -3.68
N GLY A 222 -4.13 -14.03 -4.19
CA GLY A 222 -3.72 -15.41 -4.44
C GLY A 222 -2.55 -15.54 -5.42
N LEU A 223 -2.74 -15.11 -6.67
CA LEU A 223 -1.66 -15.08 -7.66
C LEU A 223 -0.53 -14.13 -7.24
N GLY A 224 -0.87 -13.00 -6.58
CA GLY A 224 0.12 -12.08 -6.03
C GLY A 224 1.14 -12.74 -5.09
N LEU A 225 0.69 -13.61 -4.19
CA LEU A 225 1.57 -14.36 -3.28
C LEU A 225 2.51 -15.31 -4.03
N VAL A 226 1.98 -16.01 -5.05
CA VAL A 226 2.77 -16.90 -5.91
C VAL A 226 3.83 -16.10 -6.68
N VAL A 227 3.44 -14.97 -7.27
CA VAL A 227 4.35 -14.08 -8.00
C VAL A 227 5.41 -13.49 -7.07
N LEU A 228 5.05 -13.10 -5.84
CA LEU A 228 6.01 -12.59 -4.85
C LEU A 228 7.02 -13.66 -4.44
N ALA A 229 6.56 -14.89 -4.18
CA ALA A 229 7.45 -16.01 -3.87
C ALA A 229 8.39 -16.32 -5.06
N ALA A 230 7.86 -16.34 -6.28
CA ALA A 230 8.65 -16.51 -7.49
C ALA A 230 9.68 -15.39 -7.68
N ALA A 231 9.30 -14.13 -7.41
CA ALA A 231 10.20 -12.97 -7.45
C ALA A 231 11.35 -13.11 -6.46
N VAL A 232 11.07 -13.50 -5.21
CA VAL A 232 12.09 -13.73 -4.17
C VAL A 232 13.05 -14.86 -4.58
N ILE A 233 12.53 -15.99 -5.05
CA ILE A 233 13.35 -17.13 -5.49
C ILE A 233 14.22 -16.73 -6.69
N HIS A 234 13.63 -16.06 -7.68
CA HIS A 234 14.34 -15.61 -8.87
C HIS A 234 15.49 -14.63 -8.51
N LEU A 235 15.22 -13.66 -7.64
CA LEU A 235 16.25 -12.71 -7.17
C LEU A 235 17.37 -13.41 -6.36
N ALA A 236 17.03 -14.44 -5.59
CA ALA A 236 17.99 -15.20 -4.79
C ALA A 236 18.94 -16.08 -5.63
N ARG A 237 18.45 -16.61 -6.75
CA ARG A 237 19.22 -17.48 -7.67
C ARG A 237 20.19 -16.71 -8.56
N ARG A 238 20.02 -15.40 -8.67
CA ARG A 238 20.85 -14.60 -9.57
C ARG A 238 22.26 -14.47 -9.01
N GLU A 239 23.23 -15.03 -9.73
CA GLU A 239 24.64 -14.77 -9.50
C GLU A 239 24.92 -13.29 -9.83
N GLY A 240 25.65 -12.63 -8.94
CA GLY A 240 26.03 -11.23 -9.07
C GLY A 240 27.12 -11.06 -10.09
#